data_AF-A0A2E5SHL9-F1
#
_entry.id   AF-A0A2E5SHL9-F1
#
_cell.length_a   1.000
_cell.length_b   1.000
_cell.length_c   1.000
_cell.angle_alpha   90.00
_cell.angle_beta   90.00
_cell.angle_gamma   90.00
#
_symmetry.space_group_name_H-M   'P 1'
#
loop_
_entity.id
_entity.type
_entity.pdbx_description
1 polymer ?
#
loop_
_entity_poly.entity_id
_entity_poly.type
_entity_poly.pdbx_seq_one_letter_code
_entity_poly.pdbx_strand_id
1 'polypeptide(L)'
;MKNNYIKYYIIFIICTTSIFSQQFRSIENKLTFEQQKMLSQAKTLENSGLKEEAIIAYKDILNKFPTLKIVFEQLKNLYINTDNLDALKIVAEQYLKSNKYSVNSQIDILDIYIITDNPKWKNIVNELYQNKPINLANIKKALSILLEQNQLNFASTIIQSIRNETKYKSFYSLELGNFFTLQLNIESAIDEYLIYLSEKPKNIQFISQRIMAISDYDVTVEQIKNKLQTSSIRESKIILSLLEFKLKNYENSYQLLKNIDNSNKEKIKLSEDLIKINEFSLAKTIINDVINSSKDKTLINKAIFQLAILYEKQIENTIIILPLSNHIYHNEILKSPYINLNEEYKDYLLKATSIYDSLSTYNNDTKSLLQLAKIKYQILNDLDGAENIYTTIYNKHQSKDYRRQCLHNIIDINLSKGNIENSLNKINKYQDNLSKDLLDLLDIKKIKAYFYDTNRDSLIYYSKKVLKSLSRDHTLYNDILDILNLFYNYKDDEIKKYINAKYKIMQNKQDDAVNILETINKDNPIYSLAQFESIYLDAINGNYQNALTKTTYFIKDVNIDDYKEDIILLEAEIYDYILLNHSKAADIYLNFLDLFPESIYYDSIRLRLRELAS
;
A
#
# COMPACT_ATOMS: atom_id res chain seq x y z
N MET A 1 -21.50 -9.79 25.92
CA MET A 1 -21.68 -8.32 26.02
C MET A 1 -20.40 -7.49 26.17
N LYS A 2 -19.19 -8.07 26.38
CA LYS A 2 -17.92 -7.30 26.43
C LYS A 2 -17.13 -7.20 25.11
N ASN A 3 -17.49 -7.96 24.07
CA ASN A 3 -16.72 -8.00 22.80
C ASN A 3 -17.06 -6.89 21.78
N ASN A 4 -18.16 -6.15 21.97
CA ASN A 4 -18.51 -5.07 21.05
C ASN A 4 -17.71 -3.78 21.33
N TYR A 5 -17.24 -3.57 22.57
CA TYR A 5 -16.50 -2.37 22.97
C TYR A 5 -15.08 -2.27 22.37
N ILE A 6 -14.44 -3.41 22.09
CA ILE A 6 -13.10 -3.44 21.48
C ILE A 6 -13.17 -3.08 19.97
N LYS A 7 -14.26 -3.44 19.28
CA LYS A 7 -14.50 -3.03 17.89
C LYS A 7 -14.76 -1.52 17.74
N TYR A 8 -15.45 -0.89 18.71
CA TYR A 8 -15.67 0.56 18.69
C TYR A 8 -14.36 1.37 18.86
N TYR A 9 -13.38 0.83 19.60
CA TYR A 9 -12.06 1.44 19.74
C TYR A 9 -11.27 1.47 18.41
N ILE A 10 -11.45 0.48 17.54
CA ILE A 10 -10.73 0.40 16.25
C ILE A 10 -11.29 1.44 15.25
N ILE A 11 -12.61 1.67 15.22
CA ILE A 11 -13.22 2.78 14.46
C ILE A 11 -12.73 4.13 14.99
N PHE A 12 -12.64 4.26 16.32
CA PHE A 12 -12.14 5.47 16.97
C PHE A 12 -10.69 5.77 16.55
N ILE A 13 -9.82 4.76 16.44
CA ILE A 13 -8.41 4.92 16.04
C ILE A 13 -8.26 5.23 14.54
N ILE A 14 -9.05 4.60 13.66
CA ILE A 14 -8.95 4.82 12.20
C ILE A 14 -9.55 6.18 11.80
N CYS A 15 -10.60 6.67 12.47
CA CYS A 15 -11.11 8.01 12.23
C CYS A 15 -10.24 9.09 12.88
N THR A 16 -9.63 8.87 14.05
CA THR A 16 -8.84 9.91 14.75
C THR A 16 -7.46 10.15 14.15
N THR A 17 -6.83 9.14 13.53
CA THR A 17 -5.51 9.26 12.90
C THR A 17 -5.46 10.20 11.70
N SER A 18 -6.61 10.58 11.14
CA SER A 18 -6.74 11.64 10.13
C SER A 18 -7.53 12.87 10.60
N ILE A 19 -7.98 12.89 11.87
CA ILE A 19 -8.68 14.01 12.50
C ILE A 19 -7.74 14.78 13.47
N PHE A 20 -6.62 14.21 13.89
CA PHE A 20 -5.59 14.89 14.69
C PHE A 20 -4.26 15.08 13.94
N SER A 21 -4.28 15.79 12.82
CA SER A 21 -3.08 16.44 12.30
C SER A 21 -3.35 17.87 11.82
N GLN A 22 -4.28 18.55 12.50
CA GLN A 22 -4.17 19.97 12.78
C GLN A 22 -4.62 20.15 14.23
N GLN A 23 -3.79 19.70 15.17
CA GLN A 23 -3.57 20.58 16.30
C GLN A 23 -3.24 21.92 15.65
N PHE A 24 -4.18 22.86 15.70
CA PHE A 24 -3.80 24.25 15.63
C PHE A 24 -2.63 24.34 16.59
N ARG A 25 -1.41 24.50 16.06
CA ARG A 25 -0.35 25.15 16.81
C ARG A 25 -0.98 26.49 17.13
N SER A 26 -1.65 26.54 18.28
CA SER A 26 -1.96 27.79 18.94
C SER A 26 -0.63 28.50 18.92
N ILE A 27 -0.59 29.65 18.25
CA ILE A 27 0.49 30.61 18.33
C ILE A 27 0.96 30.56 19.79
N GLU A 28 2.15 30.00 20.03
CA GLU A 28 2.71 29.91 21.36
C GLU A 28 2.93 31.36 21.79
N ASN A 29 1.97 31.91 22.53
CA ASN A 29 2.29 32.99 23.43
C ASN A 29 3.34 32.41 24.37
N LYS A 30 4.62 32.73 24.12
CA LYS A 30 5.74 32.27 24.94
C LYS A 30 5.41 32.57 26.40
N LEU A 31 5.07 31.53 27.16
CA LEU A 31 4.88 31.63 28.60
C LEU A 31 6.16 32.21 29.19
N THR A 32 6.02 33.13 30.14
CA THR A 32 7.19 33.62 30.88
C THR A 32 7.78 32.49 31.71
N PHE A 33 9.07 32.58 32.04
CA PHE A 33 9.73 31.60 32.91
C PHE A 33 8.97 31.39 34.24
N GLU A 34 8.44 32.48 34.80
CA GLU A 34 7.62 32.43 36.01
C GLU A 34 6.31 31.66 35.79
N GLN A 35 5.57 31.93 34.71
CA GLN A 35 4.34 31.20 34.36
C GLN A 35 4.62 29.71 34.17
N GLN A 36 5.71 29.36 33.49
CA GLN A 36 6.11 27.96 33.28
C GLN A 36 6.41 27.24 34.60
N LYS A 37 7.18 27.88 35.48
CA LYS A 37 7.52 27.33 36.80
C LYS A 37 6.27 27.07 37.64
N MET A 38 5.38 28.06 37.74
CA MET A 38 4.14 27.90 38.52
C MET A 38 3.21 26.84 37.92
N LEU A 39 3.05 26.82 36.59
CA LEU A 39 2.26 25.79 35.89
C LEU A 39 2.82 24.38 36.10
N SER A 40 4.14 24.20 36.06
CA SER A 40 4.78 22.90 36.32
C SER A 40 4.50 22.40 37.73
N GLN A 41 4.52 23.30 38.72
CA GLN A 41 4.22 22.96 40.11
C GLN A 41 2.75 22.52 40.26
N ALA A 42 1.81 23.30 39.73
CA ALA A 42 0.39 22.96 39.77
C ALA A 42 0.08 21.62 39.07
N LYS A 43 0.69 21.37 37.90
CA LYS A 43 0.57 20.07 37.21
C LYS A 43 1.14 18.89 38.00
N THR A 44 2.23 19.11 38.75
CA THR A 44 2.83 18.06 39.58
C THR A 44 1.88 17.65 40.71
N LEU A 45 1.23 18.62 41.35
CA LEU A 45 0.20 18.38 42.37
C LEU A 45 -0.99 17.61 41.77
N GLU A 46 -1.49 18.06 40.61
CA GLU A 46 -2.59 17.41 39.90
C GLU A 46 -2.28 15.95 39.54
N ASN A 47 -1.11 15.70 38.95
CA ASN A 47 -0.67 14.36 38.57
C ASN A 47 -0.44 13.44 39.78
N SER A 48 -0.18 14.02 40.95
CA SER A 48 -0.01 13.28 42.22
C SER A 48 -1.34 12.98 42.91
N GLY A 49 -2.48 13.38 42.33
CA GLY A 49 -3.82 13.19 42.89
C GLY A 49 -4.23 14.21 43.95
N LEU A 50 -3.38 15.20 44.24
CA LEU A 50 -3.62 16.29 45.21
C LEU A 50 -4.52 17.37 44.57
N LYS A 51 -5.79 17.03 44.37
CA LYS A 51 -6.74 17.85 43.58
C LYS A 51 -7.05 19.20 44.21
N GLU A 52 -7.22 19.27 45.52
CA GLU A 52 -7.56 20.53 46.20
C GLU A 52 -6.38 21.51 46.17
N GLU A 53 -5.17 21.00 46.42
CA GLU A 53 -3.93 21.76 46.35
C GLU A 53 -3.63 22.23 44.93
N ALA A 54 -3.90 21.38 43.93
CA ALA A 54 -3.81 21.77 42.52
C ALA A 54 -4.80 22.89 42.19
N ILE A 55 -6.05 22.82 42.65
CA ILE A 55 -7.06 23.88 42.47
C ILE A 55 -6.59 25.21 43.09
N ILE A 56 -6.03 25.17 44.30
CA ILE A 56 -5.46 26.36 44.97
C ILE A 56 -4.31 26.93 44.13
N ALA A 57 -3.35 26.10 43.73
CA ALA A 57 -2.20 26.52 42.94
C ALA A 57 -2.63 27.15 41.60
N TYR A 58 -3.58 26.53 40.88
CA TYR A 58 -4.09 27.10 39.64
C TYR A 58 -4.88 28.40 39.86
N LYS A 59 -5.66 28.51 40.93
CA LYS A 59 -6.34 29.78 41.32
C LYS A 59 -5.32 30.89 41.56
N ASP A 60 -4.23 30.62 42.27
CA ASP A 60 -3.18 31.59 42.53
C ASP A 60 -2.51 32.07 41.23
N ILE A 61 -2.27 31.14 40.30
CA ILE A 61 -1.74 31.50 38.98
C ILE A 61 -2.75 32.37 38.22
N LEU A 62 -4.03 32.03 38.23
CA LEU A 62 -5.05 32.81 37.51
C LEU A 62 -5.24 34.20 38.15
N ASN A 63 -5.19 34.32 39.47
CA ASN A 63 -5.23 35.62 40.15
C ASN A 63 -4.05 36.52 39.76
N LYS A 64 -2.86 35.93 39.58
CA LYS A 64 -1.65 36.64 39.16
C LYS A 64 -1.58 36.92 37.67
N PHE A 65 -2.11 36.03 36.84
CA PHE A 65 -2.15 36.12 35.38
C PHE A 65 -3.59 35.91 34.86
N PRO A 66 -4.49 36.91 35.00
CA PRO A 66 -5.94 36.71 34.86
C PRO A 66 -6.43 36.37 33.45
N THR A 67 -5.61 36.55 32.42
CA THR A 67 -5.92 36.24 31.02
C THR A 67 -5.33 34.91 30.54
N LEU A 68 -4.70 34.15 31.43
CA LEU A 68 -3.94 32.95 31.07
C LEU A 68 -4.86 31.76 30.79
N LYS A 69 -5.31 31.63 29.53
CA LYS A 69 -6.24 30.59 29.08
C LYS A 69 -5.87 29.17 29.51
N ILE A 70 -4.60 28.80 29.41
CA ILE A 70 -4.16 27.44 29.77
C ILE A 70 -4.48 27.09 31.24
N VAL A 71 -4.41 28.05 32.16
CA VAL A 71 -4.75 27.84 33.57
C VAL A 71 -6.25 27.77 33.77
N PHE A 72 -6.99 28.65 33.08
CA PHE A 72 -8.44 28.66 33.11
C PHE A 72 -9.02 27.31 32.65
N GLU A 73 -8.51 26.74 31.57
CA GLU A 73 -8.93 25.42 31.07
C GLU A 73 -8.66 24.30 32.08
N GLN A 74 -7.53 24.32 32.80
CA GLN A 74 -7.26 23.32 33.84
C GLN A 74 -8.21 23.45 35.03
N LEU A 75 -8.46 24.69 35.50
CA LEU A 75 -9.44 24.94 36.55
C LEU A 75 -10.84 24.47 36.13
N LYS A 76 -11.24 24.77 34.89
CA LYS A 76 -12.51 24.30 34.32
C LYS A 76 -12.63 22.78 34.42
N ASN A 77 -11.63 22.04 33.93
CA ASN A 77 -11.62 20.58 33.97
C ASN A 77 -11.68 20.05 35.40
N LEU A 78 -10.90 20.62 36.32
CA LEU A 78 -10.88 20.20 37.72
C LEU A 78 -12.24 20.41 38.41
N TYR A 79 -12.90 21.55 38.18
CA TYR A 79 -14.22 21.82 38.77
C TYR A 79 -15.32 20.95 38.19
N ILE A 80 -15.31 20.70 36.87
CA ILE A 80 -16.25 19.76 36.24
C ILE A 80 -16.05 18.35 36.83
N ASN A 81 -14.80 17.89 36.96
CA ASN A 81 -14.49 16.56 37.49
C ASN A 81 -14.75 16.40 38.99
N THR A 82 -14.94 17.51 39.72
CA THR A 82 -15.26 17.52 41.16
C THR A 82 -16.70 17.96 41.44
N ASP A 83 -17.51 18.14 40.39
CA ASP A 83 -18.91 18.59 40.46
C ASP A 83 -19.12 19.93 41.20
N ASN A 84 -18.09 20.80 41.22
CA ASN A 84 -18.14 22.09 41.89
C ASN A 84 -18.53 23.21 40.91
N LEU A 85 -19.79 23.17 40.48
CA LEU A 85 -20.33 24.08 39.45
C LEU A 85 -20.41 25.54 39.91
N ASP A 86 -20.57 25.80 41.20
CA ASP A 86 -20.62 27.18 41.71
C ASP A 86 -19.25 27.85 41.67
N ALA A 87 -18.19 27.13 42.06
CA ALA A 87 -16.83 27.63 41.89
C ALA A 87 -16.48 27.84 40.41
N LEU A 88 -16.96 26.95 39.53
CA LEU A 88 -16.78 27.07 38.10
C LEU A 88 -17.41 28.35 37.53
N LYS A 89 -18.64 28.69 37.94
CA LYS A 89 -19.31 29.95 37.53
C LYS A 89 -18.52 31.18 37.96
N ILE A 90 -17.99 31.19 39.19
CA ILE A 90 -17.19 32.31 39.71
C ILE A 90 -15.92 32.50 38.87
N VAL A 91 -15.19 31.41 38.59
CA VAL A 91 -13.95 31.46 37.81
C VAL A 91 -14.22 31.86 36.36
N ALA A 92 -15.32 31.40 35.76
CA ALA A 92 -15.73 31.81 34.41
C ALA A 92 -16.02 33.32 34.32
N GLU A 93 -16.76 33.88 35.29
CA GLU A 93 -17.06 35.31 35.31
C GLU A 93 -15.79 36.16 35.55
N GLN A 94 -14.88 35.69 36.41
CA GLN A 94 -13.58 36.32 36.60
C GLN A 94 -12.77 36.33 35.30
N TYR A 95 -12.67 35.18 34.62
CA TYR A 95 -11.97 35.05 33.35
C TYR A 95 -12.56 35.95 32.26
N LEU A 96 -13.89 36.03 32.16
CA LEU A 96 -14.57 36.96 31.25
C LEU A 96 -14.19 38.42 31.51
N LYS A 97 -14.31 38.88 32.77
CA LYS A 97 -13.98 40.25 33.17
C LYS A 97 -12.54 40.61 32.86
N SER A 98 -11.62 39.72 33.20
CA SER A 98 -10.18 39.89 32.97
C SER A 98 -9.81 39.96 31.49
N ASN A 99 -10.55 39.25 30.63
CA ASN A 99 -10.41 39.32 29.19
C ASN A 99 -11.32 40.38 28.54
N LYS A 100 -11.87 41.31 29.33
CA LYS A 100 -12.73 42.41 28.88
C LYS A 100 -13.91 41.93 28.02
N TYR A 101 -14.47 40.76 28.35
CA TYR A 101 -15.56 40.13 27.61
C TYR A 101 -15.26 39.98 26.11
N SER A 102 -14.00 39.73 25.74
CA SER A 102 -13.63 39.47 24.35
C SER A 102 -14.41 38.30 23.75
N VAL A 103 -14.62 38.31 22.43
CA VAL A 103 -15.30 37.23 21.71
C VAL A 103 -14.67 35.86 22.00
N ASN A 104 -13.34 35.77 22.05
CA ASN A 104 -12.66 34.52 22.37
C ASN A 104 -12.99 34.06 23.80
N SER A 105 -12.93 34.95 24.80
CA SER A 105 -13.28 34.58 26.17
C SER A 105 -14.75 34.20 26.33
N GLN A 106 -15.66 34.80 25.56
CA GLN A 106 -17.08 34.41 25.54
C GLN A 106 -17.27 33.01 24.94
N ILE A 107 -16.53 32.65 23.89
CA ILE A 107 -16.55 31.30 23.31
C ILE A 107 -15.91 30.30 24.28
N ASP A 108 -14.80 30.66 24.93
CA ASP A 108 -14.04 29.79 25.84
C ASP A 108 -14.86 29.30 27.05
N ILE A 109 -15.89 30.07 27.46
CA ILE A 109 -16.77 29.73 28.59
C ILE A 109 -18.15 29.19 28.15
N LEU A 110 -18.37 29.02 26.85
CA LEU A 110 -19.69 28.70 26.29
C LEU A 110 -20.21 27.35 26.82
N ASP A 111 -19.33 26.36 26.91
CA ASP A 111 -19.59 25.05 27.50
C ASP A 111 -20.02 25.15 28.96
N ILE A 112 -19.35 25.99 29.77
CA ILE A 112 -19.69 26.22 31.17
C ILE A 112 -21.13 26.73 31.29
N TYR A 113 -21.53 27.69 30.47
CA TYR A 113 -22.91 28.19 30.50
C TYR A 113 -23.93 27.14 30.08
N ILE A 114 -23.58 26.19 29.22
CA ILE A 114 -24.47 25.07 28.88
C ILE A 114 -24.57 24.09 30.05
N ILE A 115 -23.42 23.66 30.60
CA ILE A 115 -23.34 22.71 31.73
C ILE A 115 -24.08 23.24 32.97
N THR A 116 -24.09 24.56 33.17
CA THR A 116 -24.70 25.22 34.33
C THR A 116 -26.12 25.74 34.08
N ASP A 117 -26.77 25.31 32.99
CA ASP A 117 -28.12 25.70 32.59
C ASP A 117 -28.34 27.23 32.50
N ASN A 118 -27.28 27.98 32.17
CA ASN A 118 -27.34 29.43 32.05
C ASN A 118 -27.74 29.84 30.63
N PRO A 119 -28.92 30.45 30.42
CA PRO A 119 -29.42 30.74 29.07
C PRO A 119 -28.58 31.76 28.28
N LYS A 120 -27.62 32.44 28.92
CA LYS A 120 -26.70 33.39 28.27
C LYS A 120 -25.88 32.77 27.14
N TRP A 121 -25.65 31.46 27.14
CA TRP A 121 -24.93 30.81 26.03
C TRP A 121 -25.64 31.03 24.68
N LYS A 122 -26.98 31.04 24.64
CA LYS A 122 -27.74 31.31 23.42
C LYS A 122 -27.53 32.72 22.92
N ASN A 123 -27.46 33.70 23.83
CA ASN A 123 -27.20 35.09 23.48
C ASN A 123 -25.81 35.26 22.87
N ILE A 124 -24.78 34.62 23.44
CA ILE A 124 -23.42 34.64 22.87
C ILE A 124 -23.44 34.12 21.43
N VAL A 125 -24.05 32.96 21.19
CA VAL A 125 -24.08 32.37 19.84
C VAL A 125 -24.90 33.23 18.86
N ASN A 126 -26.04 33.77 19.31
CA ASN A 126 -26.87 34.67 18.50
C ASN A 126 -26.14 35.97 18.16
N GLU A 127 -25.40 36.57 19.09
CA GLU A 127 -24.59 37.77 18.84
C GLU A 127 -23.47 37.48 17.83
N LEU A 128 -22.79 36.33 17.93
CA LEU A 128 -21.80 35.89 16.93
C LEU A 128 -22.40 35.78 15.53
N TYR A 129 -23.66 35.33 15.45
CA TYR A 129 -24.41 35.19 14.20
C TYR A 129 -24.92 36.53 13.62
N GLN A 130 -25.42 37.41 14.48
CA GLN A 130 -26.01 38.69 14.08
C GLN A 130 -24.97 39.73 13.68
N ASN A 131 -23.73 39.64 14.21
CA ASN A 131 -22.64 40.53 13.83
C ASN A 131 -22.29 40.39 12.35
N LYS A 132 -22.56 41.44 11.54
CA LYS A 132 -22.24 41.47 10.11
C LYS A 132 -20.96 42.27 9.84
N PRO A 133 -20.02 41.77 9.00
CA PRO A 133 -20.04 40.46 8.34
C PRO A 133 -19.81 39.31 9.35
N ILE A 134 -20.47 38.18 9.11
CA ILE A 134 -20.41 37.01 10.00
C ILE A 134 -18.97 36.50 10.07
N ASN A 135 -18.41 36.42 11.29
CA ASN A 135 -17.12 35.77 11.50
C ASN A 135 -17.29 34.24 11.61
N LEU A 136 -17.19 33.57 10.46
CA LEU A 136 -17.39 32.12 10.36
C LEU A 136 -16.41 31.31 11.22
N ALA A 137 -15.18 31.81 11.45
CA ALA A 137 -14.22 31.08 12.28
C ALA A 137 -14.66 31.02 13.74
N ASN A 138 -15.21 32.12 14.26
CA ASN A 138 -15.76 32.17 15.62
C ASN A 138 -17.02 31.32 15.75
N ILE A 139 -17.92 31.37 14.76
CA ILE A 139 -19.11 30.51 14.75
C ILE A 139 -18.71 29.03 14.73
N LYS A 140 -17.72 28.63 13.91
CA LYS A 140 -17.28 27.23 13.87
C LYS A 140 -16.80 26.72 15.23
N LYS A 141 -16.08 27.55 16.01
CA LYS A 141 -15.66 27.22 17.37
C LYS A 141 -16.86 27.09 18.33
N ALA A 142 -17.83 27.99 18.22
CA ALA A 142 -19.04 27.89 19.03
C ALA A 142 -19.85 26.63 18.68
N LEU A 143 -20.00 26.31 17.39
CA LEU A 143 -20.72 25.12 16.93
C LEU A 143 -20.06 23.82 17.41
N SER A 144 -18.73 23.71 17.43
CA SER A 144 -18.07 22.50 17.95
C SER A 144 -18.41 22.27 19.42
N ILE A 145 -18.38 23.34 20.23
CA ILE A 145 -18.78 23.29 21.63
C ILE A 145 -20.25 22.86 21.76
N LEU A 146 -21.15 23.43 20.95
CA LEU A 146 -22.57 23.06 20.98
C LEU A 146 -22.78 21.57 20.67
N LEU A 147 -22.07 21.01 19.69
CA LEU A 147 -22.18 19.60 19.34
C LEU A 147 -21.64 18.69 20.45
N GLU A 148 -20.50 19.04 21.06
CA GLU A 148 -19.93 18.32 22.20
C GLU A 148 -20.88 18.32 23.41
N GLN A 149 -21.64 19.40 23.61
CA GLN A 149 -22.61 19.56 24.69
C GLN A 149 -24.04 19.12 24.32
N ASN A 150 -24.19 18.28 23.28
CA ASN A 150 -25.48 17.73 22.81
C ASN A 150 -26.55 18.80 22.43
N GLN A 151 -26.15 20.03 22.10
CA GLN A 151 -27.04 21.10 21.66
C GLN A 151 -27.27 21.09 20.13
N LEU A 152 -27.47 19.89 19.56
CA LEU A 152 -27.55 19.66 18.11
C LEU A 152 -28.67 20.50 17.46
N ASN A 153 -29.88 20.53 18.03
CA ASN A 153 -31.00 21.25 17.43
C ASN A 153 -30.73 22.75 17.25
N PHE A 154 -30.09 23.36 18.24
CA PHE A 154 -29.72 24.78 18.19
C PHE A 154 -28.57 25.00 17.19
N ALA A 155 -27.54 24.15 17.23
CA ALA A 155 -26.43 24.20 16.28
C ALA A 155 -26.94 24.08 14.83
N SER A 156 -27.83 23.12 14.55
CA SER A 156 -28.44 22.90 13.23
C SER A 156 -29.22 24.12 12.73
N THR A 157 -29.91 24.83 13.62
CA THR A 157 -30.64 26.06 13.27
C THR A 157 -29.67 27.14 12.79
N ILE A 158 -28.60 27.39 13.54
CA ILE A 158 -27.56 28.37 13.15
C ILE A 158 -26.87 27.98 11.84
N ILE A 159 -26.52 26.69 11.69
CA ILE A 159 -25.90 26.17 10.46
C ILE A 159 -26.84 26.38 9.27
N GLN A 160 -28.11 26.03 9.39
CA GLN A 160 -29.07 26.17 8.29
C GLN A 160 -29.30 27.64 7.92
N SER A 161 -29.39 28.53 8.90
CA SER A 161 -29.50 29.97 8.64
C SER A 161 -28.28 30.50 7.88
N ILE A 162 -27.06 30.11 8.25
CA ILE A 162 -25.84 30.48 7.51
C ILE A 162 -25.86 29.92 6.08
N ARG A 163 -26.24 28.65 5.89
CA ARG A 163 -26.34 28.03 4.56
C ARG A 163 -27.37 28.76 3.69
N ASN A 164 -28.50 29.17 4.26
CA ASN A 164 -29.56 29.85 3.53
C ASN A 164 -29.20 31.31 3.17
N GLU A 165 -28.73 32.08 4.14
CA GLU A 165 -28.50 33.53 4.01
C GLU A 165 -27.16 33.90 3.36
N THR A 166 -26.21 32.98 3.29
CA THR A 166 -24.87 33.25 2.75
C THR A 166 -24.58 32.43 1.49
N LYS A 167 -23.44 32.73 0.86
CA LYS A 167 -22.90 31.97 -0.28
C LYS A 167 -22.29 30.62 0.11
N TYR A 168 -22.19 30.30 1.41
CA TYR A 168 -21.53 29.09 1.90
C TYR A 168 -22.54 27.97 2.11
N LYS A 169 -23.03 27.34 1.02
CA LYS A 169 -24.11 26.35 1.11
C LYS A 169 -23.67 25.06 1.79
N SER A 170 -22.39 24.71 1.71
CA SER A 170 -21.82 23.56 2.42
C SER A 170 -21.24 23.90 3.79
N PHE A 171 -21.57 25.06 4.37
CA PHE A 171 -21.04 25.46 5.68
C PHE A 171 -21.25 24.36 6.73
N TYR A 172 -20.15 23.97 7.39
CA TYR A 172 -20.10 22.97 8.46
C TYR A 172 -20.51 21.53 8.08
N SER A 173 -20.70 21.22 6.80
CA SER A 173 -21.21 19.90 6.37
C SER A 173 -20.21 18.77 6.59
N LEU A 174 -18.91 19.03 6.40
CA LEU A 174 -17.90 18.01 6.68
C LEU A 174 -17.82 17.69 8.18
N GLU A 175 -17.87 18.73 9.01
CA GLU A 175 -17.87 18.61 10.46
C GLU A 175 -19.11 17.84 10.96
N LEU A 176 -20.31 18.14 10.45
CA LEU A 176 -21.53 17.40 10.77
C LEU A 176 -21.50 15.95 10.25
N GLY A 177 -21.01 15.72 9.02
CA GLY A 177 -20.87 14.37 8.48
C GLY A 177 -20.00 13.48 9.37
N ASN A 178 -18.88 14.03 9.86
CA ASN A 178 -18.01 13.33 10.80
C ASN A 178 -18.69 13.11 12.16
N PHE A 179 -19.37 14.13 12.70
CA PHE A 179 -20.10 14.04 13.96
C PHE A 179 -21.17 12.93 13.92
N PHE A 180 -22.00 12.91 12.87
CA PHE A 180 -23.03 11.87 12.72
C PHE A 180 -22.44 10.48 12.47
N THR A 181 -21.29 10.39 11.78
CA THR A 181 -20.57 9.12 11.64
C THR A 181 -20.16 8.56 13.01
N LEU A 182 -19.64 9.40 13.91
CA LEU A 182 -19.26 9.00 15.28
C LEU A 182 -20.48 8.57 16.11
N GLN A 183 -21.64 9.16 15.86
CA GLN A 183 -22.91 8.79 16.49
C GLN A 183 -23.60 7.57 15.84
N LEU A 184 -23.01 7.00 14.78
CA LEU A 184 -23.61 5.94 13.96
C LEU A 184 -24.94 6.34 13.30
N ASN A 185 -25.19 7.64 13.16
CA ASN A 185 -26.31 8.16 12.38
C ASN A 185 -25.90 8.25 10.90
N ILE A 186 -25.93 7.10 10.23
CA ILE A 186 -25.37 6.93 8.88
C ILE A 186 -26.07 7.79 7.84
N GLU A 187 -27.40 7.84 7.89
CA GLU A 187 -28.19 8.60 6.93
C GLU A 187 -27.86 10.09 6.97
N SER A 188 -27.84 10.69 8.17
CA SER A 188 -27.48 12.11 8.33
C SER A 188 -26.01 12.36 7.97
N ALA A 189 -25.12 11.42 8.26
CA ALA A 189 -23.72 11.54 7.88
C ALA A 189 -23.55 11.64 6.35
N ILE A 190 -24.24 10.79 5.60
CA ILE A 190 -24.17 10.78 4.14
C ILE A 190 -24.80 12.03 3.55
N ASP A 191 -25.96 12.46 4.05
CA ASP A 191 -26.60 13.70 3.60
C ASP A 191 -25.60 14.88 3.70
N GLU A 192 -24.91 15.01 4.82
CA GLU A 192 -23.94 16.08 5.06
C GLU A 192 -22.66 15.94 4.21
N TYR A 193 -22.19 14.72 3.97
CA TYR A 193 -21.10 14.47 3.02
C TYR A 193 -21.48 14.81 1.57
N LEU A 194 -22.72 14.55 1.16
CA LEU A 194 -23.21 14.90 -0.18
C LEU A 194 -23.40 16.41 -0.33
N ILE A 195 -23.90 17.10 0.71
CA ILE A 195 -23.92 18.57 0.75
C ILE A 195 -22.50 19.12 0.59
N TYR A 196 -21.51 18.55 1.28
CA TYR A 196 -20.11 18.94 1.12
C TYR A 196 -19.59 18.78 -0.31
N LEU A 197 -19.88 17.63 -0.94
CA LEU A 197 -19.44 17.35 -2.31
C LEU A 197 -20.12 18.21 -3.37
N SER A 198 -21.34 18.68 -3.11
CA SER A 198 -22.05 19.57 -4.03
C SER A 198 -21.29 20.88 -4.31
N GLU A 199 -20.55 21.42 -3.34
CA GLU A 199 -19.67 22.59 -3.54
C GLU A 199 -18.20 22.22 -3.77
N LYS A 200 -17.75 21.05 -3.30
CA LYS A 200 -16.34 20.62 -3.34
C LYS A 200 -16.17 19.22 -3.98
N PRO A 201 -16.55 19.04 -5.25
CA PRO A 201 -16.56 17.72 -5.91
C PRO A 201 -15.16 17.09 -6.03
N LYS A 202 -14.11 17.91 -6.07
CA LYS A 202 -12.71 17.44 -6.09
C LYS A 202 -12.33 16.59 -4.87
N ASN A 203 -13.07 16.71 -3.77
CA ASN A 203 -12.82 15.95 -2.54
C ASN A 203 -13.50 14.59 -2.50
N ILE A 204 -14.07 14.12 -3.63
CA ILE A 204 -14.76 12.84 -3.73
C ILE A 204 -13.94 11.65 -3.21
N GLN A 205 -12.63 11.62 -3.45
CA GLN A 205 -11.78 10.52 -2.98
C GLN A 205 -11.76 10.41 -1.45
N PHE A 206 -11.69 11.55 -0.75
CA PHE A 206 -11.67 11.58 0.70
C PHE A 206 -13.03 11.17 1.29
N ILE A 207 -14.11 11.66 0.69
CA ILE A 207 -15.47 11.33 1.14
C ILE A 207 -15.84 9.88 0.82
N SER A 208 -15.45 9.36 -0.34
CA SER A 208 -15.70 7.97 -0.71
C SER A 208 -14.99 7.02 0.25
N GLN A 209 -13.75 7.31 0.65
CA GLN A 209 -13.02 6.53 1.66
C GLN A 209 -13.78 6.46 2.99
N ARG A 210 -14.36 7.58 3.45
CA ARG A 210 -15.18 7.62 4.67
C ARG A 210 -16.44 6.76 4.53
N ILE A 211 -17.17 6.90 3.44
CA ILE A 211 -18.39 6.12 3.19
C ILE A 211 -18.06 4.63 3.04
N MET A 212 -16.93 4.28 2.41
CA MET A 212 -16.48 2.89 2.31
C MET A 212 -16.13 2.30 3.68
N ALA A 213 -15.56 3.07 4.60
CA ALA A 213 -15.30 2.59 5.96
C ALA A 213 -16.62 2.32 6.74
N ILE A 214 -17.65 3.15 6.50
CA ILE A 214 -18.98 2.93 7.10
C ILE A 214 -19.59 1.64 6.54
N SER A 215 -19.45 1.37 5.24
CA SER A 215 -20.03 0.19 4.59
C SER A 215 -19.35 -1.15 4.96
N ASP A 216 -18.32 -1.15 5.82
CA ASP A 216 -17.78 -2.40 6.40
C ASP A 216 -18.78 -3.06 7.38
N TYR A 217 -19.81 -2.33 7.81
CA TYR A 217 -20.93 -2.88 8.58
C TYR A 217 -22.09 -3.20 7.66
N ASP A 218 -22.35 -4.48 7.41
CA ASP A 218 -23.39 -4.97 6.47
C ASP A 218 -24.75 -4.29 6.67
N VAL A 219 -25.16 -4.07 7.92
CA VAL A 219 -26.43 -3.43 8.28
C VAL A 219 -26.57 -1.99 7.77
N THR A 220 -25.45 -1.31 7.45
CA THR A 220 -25.43 0.08 6.98
C THR A 220 -25.47 0.20 5.46
N VAL A 221 -25.18 -0.88 4.74
CA VAL A 221 -25.03 -0.86 3.27
C VAL A 221 -26.30 -0.35 2.60
N GLU A 222 -27.46 -0.83 3.04
CA GLU A 222 -28.75 -0.45 2.45
C GLU A 222 -29.09 1.02 2.70
N GLN A 223 -28.80 1.52 3.91
CA GLN A 223 -28.95 2.95 4.24
C GLN A 223 -28.07 3.81 3.32
N ILE A 224 -26.81 3.38 3.11
CA ILE A 224 -25.88 4.08 2.22
C ILE A 224 -26.40 4.07 0.78
N LYS A 225 -26.81 2.91 0.26
CA LYS A 225 -27.33 2.79 -1.10
C LYS A 225 -28.52 3.71 -1.31
N ASN A 226 -29.50 3.70 -0.42
CA ASN A 226 -30.71 4.52 -0.53
C ASN A 226 -30.37 6.02 -0.58
N LYS A 227 -29.46 6.51 0.26
CA LYS A 227 -29.03 7.91 0.23
C LYS A 227 -28.27 8.29 -1.04
N LEU A 228 -27.39 7.41 -1.52
CA LEU A 228 -26.64 7.68 -2.76
C LEU A 228 -27.53 7.62 -4.01
N GLN A 229 -28.53 6.71 -4.05
CA GLN A 229 -29.47 6.58 -5.16
C GLN A 229 -30.44 7.75 -5.28
N THR A 230 -30.92 8.26 -4.14
CA THR A 230 -31.89 9.37 -4.10
C THR A 230 -31.24 10.73 -4.37
N SER A 231 -29.92 10.84 -4.24
CA SER A 231 -29.19 12.06 -4.50
C SER A 231 -29.06 12.35 -6.01
N SER A 232 -29.21 13.62 -6.38
CA SER A 232 -29.11 14.07 -7.78
C SER A 232 -27.69 14.44 -8.21
N ILE A 233 -26.74 14.58 -7.27
CA ILE A 233 -25.39 15.03 -7.60
C ILE A 233 -24.59 13.92 -8.29
N ARG A 234 -23.72 14.28 -9.23
CA ARG A 234 -22.88 13.34 -9.98
C ARG A 234 -22.03 12.46 -9.05
N GLU A 235 -21.48 13.06 -8.00
CA GLU A 235 -20.56 12.41 -7.06
C GLU A 235 -21.22 11.27 -6.30
N SER A 236 -22.52 11.37 -6.01
CA SER A 236 -23.28 10.31 -5.32
C SER A 236 -23.30 9.01 -6.14
N LYS A 237 -23.54 9.12 -7.45
CA LYS A 237 -23.56 7.99 -8.39
C LYS A 237 -22.19 7.34 -8.55
N ILE A 238 -21.12 8.14 -8.51
CA ILE A 238 -19.74 7.62 -8.52
C ILE A 238 -19.44 6.85 -7.24
N ILE A 239 -19.82 7.40 -6.08
CA ILE A 239 -19.63 6.71 -4.80
C ILE A 239 -20.46 5.42 -4.76
N LEU A 240 -21.67 5.42 -5.34
CA LEU A 240 -22.50 4.24 -5.46
C LEU A 240 -21.83 3.17 -6.36
N SER A 241 -21.24 3.56 -7.48
CA SER A 241 -20.44 2.63 -8.30
C SER A 241 -19.27 2.02 -7.51
N LEU A 242 -18.55 2.82 -6.73
CA LEU A 242 -17.49 2.32 -5.86
C LEU A 242 -18.03 1.34 -4.80
N LEU A 243 -19.21 1.61 -4.25
CA LEU A 243 -19.86 0.71 -3.30
C LEU A 243 -20.24 -0.62 -3.96
N GLU A 244 -20.85 -0.59 -5.15
CA GLU A 244 -21.19 -1.81 -5.90
C GLU A 244 -19.94 -2.62 -6.25
N PHE A 245 -18.83 -1.96 -6.63
CA PHE A 245 -17.55 -2.64 -6.84
C PHE A 245 -17.05 -3.33 -5.57
N LYS A 246 -17.08 -2.65 -4.42
CA LYS A 246 -16.70 -3.23 -3.12
C LYS A 246 -17.55 -4.45 -2.75
N LEU A 247 -18.83 -4.42 -3.10
CA LEU A 247 -19.78 -5.52 -2.90
C LEU A 247 -19.68 -6.62 -3.96
N LYS A 248 -18.66 -6.57 -4.84
CA LYS A 248 -18.43 -7.50 -5.96
C LYS A 248 -19.50 -7.48 -7.06
N ASN A 249 -20.37 -6.47 -7.08
CA ASN A 249 -21.38 -6.27 -8.12
C ASN A 249 -20.77 -5.46 -9.29
N TYR A 250 -19.76 -6.02 -9.95
CA TYR A 250 -18.93 -5.28 -10.92
C TYR A 250 -19.71 -4.74 -12.12
N GLU A 251 -20.66 -5.52 -12.65
CA GLU A 251 -21.50 -5.08 -13.77
C GLU A 251 -22.37 -3.87 -13.38
N ASN A 252 -23.00 -3.92 -12.20
CA ASN A 252 -23.81 -2.79 -11.70
C ASN A 252 -22.95 -1.54 -11.48
N SER A 253 -21.72 -1.72 -10.95
CA SER A 253 -20.76 -0.62 -10.83
C SER A 253 -20.50 0.04 -12.19
N TYR A 254 -20.32 -0.76 -13.24
CA TYR A 254 -20.14 -0.23 -14.59
C TYR A 254 -21.39 0.48 -15.13
N GLN A 255 -22.57 -0.13 -15.01
CA GLN A 255 -23.83 0.45 -15.49
C GLN A 255 -24.12 1.82 -14.86
N LEU A 256 -23.81 1.98 -13.57
CA LEU A 256 -23.91 3.27 -12.89
C LEU A 256 -23.02 4.34 -13.54
N LEU A 257 -21.76 4.02 -13.84
CA LEU A 257 -20.85 4.95 -14.52
C LEU A 257 -21.26 5.22 -15.97
N LYS A 258 -21.84 4.24 -16.66
CA LYS A 258 -22.32 4.39 -18.03
C LYS A 258 -23.39 5.47 -18.16
N ASN A 259 -24.23 5.60 -17.13
CA ASN A 259 -25.32 6.59 -17.06
C ASN A 259 -24.88 7.98 -16.54
N ILE A 260 -23.57 8.19 -16.35
CA ILE A 260 -23.01 9.47 -15.90
C ILE A 260 -22.27 10.14 -17.05
N ASP A 261 -22.61 11.39 -17.32
CA ASP A 261 -21.88 12.20 -18.31
C ASP A 261 -20.42 12.43 -17.86
N ASN A 262 -19.51 12.38 -18.84
CA ASN A 262 -18.07 12.59 -18.64
C ASN A 262 -17.48 11.71 -17.53
N SER A 263 -17.88 10.44 -17.47
CA SER A 263 -17.38 9.44 -16.50
C SER A 263 -16.20 8.61 -17.02
N ASN A 264 -15.61 8.96 -18.17
CA ASN A 264 -14.54 8.17 -18.79
C ASN A 264 -13.31 8.00 -17.89
N LYS A 265 -13.01 8.99 -17.04
CA LYS A 265 -11.91 8.88 -16.06
C LYS A 265 -12.23 7.82 -15.00
N GLU A 266 -13.45 7.81 -14.49
CA GLU A 266 -13.94 6.83 -13.52
C GLU A 266 -14.03 5.43 -14.13
N LYS A 267 -14.48 5.31 -15.38
CA LYS A 267 -14.51 4.04 -16.14
C LYS A 267 -13.11 3.44 -16.32
N ILE A 268 -12.11 4.26 -16.69
CA ILE A 268 -10.72 3.81 -16.77
C ILE A 268 -10.25 3.29 -15.41
N LYS A 269 -10.52 4.03 -14.31
CA LYS A 269 -10.15 3.57 -12.97
C LYS A 269 -10.83 2.26 -12.59
N LEU A 270 -12.12 2.10 -12.90
CA LEU A 270 -12.83 0.83 -12.69
C LEU A 270 -12.18 -0.31 -13.48
N SER A 271 -11.79 -0.08 -14.74
CA SER A 271 -11.08 -1.09 -15.53
C SER A 271 -9.72 -1.45 -14.94
N GLU A 272 -8.97 -0.49 -14.39
CA GLU A 272 -7.70 -0.74 -13.68
C GLU A 272 -7.91 -1.63 -12.46
N ASP A 273 -8.96 -1.37 -11.69
CA ASP A 273 -9.27 -2.15 -10.49
C ASP A 273 -9.78 -3.56 -10.86
N LEU A 274 -10.56 -3.71 -11.93
CA LEU A 274 -10.98 -5.02 -12.48
C LEU A 274 -9.81 -5.86 -12.99
N ILE A 275 -8.84 -5.25 -13.69
CA ILE A 275 -7.62 -5.94 -14.15
C ILE A 275 -6.85 -6.53 -12.95
N LYS A 276 -6.74 -5.79 -11.83
CA LYS A 276 -6.02 -6.27 -10.64
C LYS A 276 -6.66 -7.48 -9.98
N ILE A 277 -7.98 -7.66 -10.13
CA ILE A 277 -8.72 -8.79 -9.58
C ILE A 277 -9.08 -9.85 -10.64
N ASN A 278 -8.41 -9.80 -11.80
CA ASN A 278 -8.55 -10.75 -12.91
C ASN A 278 -9.92 -10.77 -13.62
N GLU A 279 -10.74 -9.73 -13.45
CA GLU A 279 -12.04 -9.57 -14.13
C GLU A 279 -11.86 -8.99 -15.55
N PHE A 280 -11.10 -9.71 -16.39
CA PHE A 280 -10.62 -9.21 -17.68
C PHE A 280 -11.72 -8.95 -18.71
N SER A 281 -12.77 -9.77 -18.73
CA SER A 281 -13.85 -9.64 -19.72
C SER A 281 -14.56 -8.29 -19.59
N LEU A 282 -14.98 -7.94 -18.36
CA LEU A 282 -15.63 -6.68 -18.08
C LEU A 282 -14.65 -5.51 -18.24
N ALA A 283 -13.42 -5.62 -17.73
CA ALA A 283 -12.40 -4.58 -17.92
C ALA A 283 -12.19 -4.22 -19.40
N LYS A 284 -12.07 -5.23 -20.27
CA LYS A 284 -11.93 -5.05 -21.71
C LYS A 284 -13.13 -4.35 -22.33
N THR A 285 -14.34 -4.72 -21.90
CA THR A 285 -15.59 -4.09 -22.36
C THR A 285 -15.59 -2.60 -22.02
N ILE A 286 -15.27 -2.26 -20.77
CA ILE A 286 -15.22 -0.87 -20.30
C ILE A 286 -14.15 -0.07 -21.05
N ILE A 287 -12.97 -0.65 -21.26
CA ILE A 287 -11.87 -0.01 -21.98
C ILE A 287 -12.29 0.30 -23.43
N ASN A 288 -12.88 -0.67 -24.14
CA ASN A 288 -13.36 -0.47 -25.51
C ASN A 288 -14.45 0.59 -25.57
N ASP A 289 -15.37 0.61 -24.61
CA ASP A 289 -16.40 1.63 -24.53
C ASP A 289 -15.79 3.04 -24.37
N VAL A 290 -14.72 3.21 -23.57
CA VAL A 290 -14.01 4.49 -23.46
C VAL A 290 -13.28 4.86 -24.75
N ILE A 291 -12.59 3.90 -25.40
CA ILE A 291 -11.88 4.13 -26.67
C ILE A 291 -12.85 4.63 -27.75
N ASN A 292 -14.03 4.02 -27.84
CA ASN A 292 -15.01 4.31 -28.88
C ASN A 292 -15.86 5.56 -28.60
N SER A 293 -16.10 5.90 -27.34
CA SER A 293 -17.02 6.99 -26.97
C SER A 293 -16.34 8.29 -26.53
N SER A 294 -15.08 8.24 -26.08
CA SER A 294 -14.37 9.43 -25.60
C SER A 294 -13.98 10.36 -26.75
N LYS A 295 -14.10 11.68 -26.52
CA LYS A 295 -13.54 12.70 -27.41
C LYS A 295 -12.17 13.21 -26.94
N ASP A 296 -11.80 12.89 -25.70
CA ASP A 296 -10.52 13.30 -25.11
C ASP A 296 -9.43 12.30 -25.51
N LYS A 297 -8.53 12.73 -26.39
CA LYS A 297 -7.38 11.94 -26.87
C LYS A 297 -6.50 11.43 -25.71
N THR A 298 -6.38 12.18 -24.61
CA THR A 298 -5.58 11.76 -23.46
C THR A 298 -6.23 10.58 -22.72
N LEU A 299 -7.56 10.56 -22.63
CA LEU A 299 -8.30 9.44 -22.04
C LEU A 299 -8.32 8.23 -22.98
N ILE A 300 -8.44 8.44 -24.29
CA ILE A 300 -8.34 7.36 -25.29
C ILE A 300 -6.96 6.68 -25.17
N ASN A 301 -5.87 7.44 -25.16
CA ASN A 301 -4.53 6.87 -25.04
C ASN A 301 -4.35 6.10 -23.73
N LYS A 302 -4.90 6.60 -22.62
CA LYS A 302 -4.89 5.89 -21.34
C LYS A 302 -5.66 4.58 -21.41
N ALA A 303 -6.84 4.57 -22.03
CA ALA A 303 -7.63 3.35 -22.22
C ALA A 303 -6.90 2.33 -23.11
N ILE A 304 -6.29 2.78 -24.22
CA ILE A 304 -5.46 1.93 -25.08
C ILE A 304 -4.27 1.34 -24.29
N PHE A 305 -3.60 2.15 -23.47
CA PHE A 305 -2.52 1.66 -22.61
C PHE A 305 -3.01 0.62 -21.59
N GLN A 306 -4.17 0.82 -20.98
CA GLN A 306 -4.78 -0.18 -20.09
C GLN A 306 -5.18 -1.46 -20.82
N LEU A 307 -5.56 -1.39 -22.10
CA LEU A 307 -5.82 -2.57 -22.92
C LEU A 307 -4.57 -3.44 -23.09
N ALA A 308 -3.40 -2.81 -23.26
CA ALA A 308 -2.13 -3.54 -23.34
C ALA A 308 -1.75 -4.18 -21.99
N ILE A 309 -1.94 -3.46 -20.88
CA ILE A 309 -1.75 -4.02 -19.52
C ILE A 309 -2.68 -5.23 -19.30
N LEU A 310 -3.93 -5.14 -19.74
CA LEU A 310 -4.88 -6.25 -19.65
C LEU A 310 -4.33 -7.49 -20.35
N TYR A 311 -3.83 -7.36 -21.58
CA TYR A 311 -3.23 -8.48 -22.31
C TYR A 311 -1.98 -9.03 -21.62
N GLU A 312 -1.13 -8.17 -21.04
CA GLU A 312 0.01 -8.63 -20.23
C GLU A 312 -0.43 -9.37 -18.97
N LYS A 313 -1.47 -8.91 -18.28
CA LYS A 313 -1.96 -9.58 -17.07
C LYS A 313 -2.57 -10.94 -17.36
N GLN A 314 -3.20 -11.09 -18.52
CA GLN A 314 -3.64 -12.41 -19.00
C GLN A 314 -2.46 -13.36 -19.27
N ILE A 315 -1.30 -12.83 -19.63
CA ILE A 315 -0.05 -13.61 -19.77
C ILE A 315 0.50 -13.98 -18.38
N GLU A 316 0.63 -13.03 -17.46
CA GLU A 316 1.25 -13.24 -16.14
C GLU A 316 0.51 -14.28 -15.27
N ASN A 317 -0.82 -14.37 -15.38
CA ASN A 317 -1.64 -15.33 -14.61
C ASN A 317 -1.38 -16.81 -14.95
N THR A 318 -0.43 -17.09 -15.84
CA THR A 318 -0.13 -18.44 -16.35
C THR A 318 1.24 -18.94 -15.88
N ILE A 319 2.02 -18.07 -15.22
CA ILE A 319 3.34 -18.42 -14.68
C ILE A 319 3.14 -19.39 -13.52
N ILE A 320 3.66 -20.61 -13.67
CA ILE A 320 3.67 -21.62 -12.62
C ILE A 320 4.60 -21.15 -11.50
N ILE A 321 4.07 -21.03 -10.28
CA ILE A 321 4.84 -20.75 -9.07
C ILE A 321 4.58 -21.90 -8.10
N LEU A 322 5.64 -22.63 -7.73
CA LEU A 322 5.59 -23.68 -6.73
C LEU A 322 5.85 -23.04 -5.36
N PRO A 323 4.83 -22.92 -4.48
CA PRO A 323 4.89 -22.01 -3.33
C PRO A 323 5.97 -22.33 -2.31
N LEU A 324 6.36 -23.59 -2.14
CA LEU A 324 7.32 -24.04 -1.15
C LEU A 324 8.69 -24.30 -1.79
N SER A 325 8.73 -25.11 -2.85
CA SER A 325 10.00 -25.48 -3.50
C SER A 325 10.68 -24.30 -4.20
N ASN A 326 9.91 -23.28 -4.63
CA ASN A 326 10.52 -22.06 -5.17
C ASN A 326 11.38 -21.35 -4.11
N HIS A 327 11.06 -21.39 -2.82
CA HIS A 327 11.89 -20.74 -1.79
C HIS A 327 13.32 -21.28 -1.71
N ILE A 328 13.52 -22.55 -2.09
CA ILE A 328 14.82 -23.22 -2.07
C ILE A 328 15.63 -22.85 -3.31
N TYR A 329 14.96 -22.75 -4.46
CA TYR A 329 15.58 -22.38 -5.73
C TYR A 329 15.83 -20.87 -5.87
N HIS A 330 15.03 -20.05 -5.17
CA HIS A 330 14.91 -18.63 -5.43
C HIS A 330 16.06 -17.80 -4.85
N ASN A 331 16.58 -16.90 -5.68
CA ASN A 331 17.50 -15.84 -5.28
C ASN A 331 17.27 -14.64 -6.22
N GLU A 332 16.83 -13.48 -5.73
CA GLU A 332 16.44 -12.36 -6.60
C GLU A 332 17.60 -11.80 -7.43
N ILE A 333 18.86 -11.98 -6.99
CA ILE A 333 20.04 -11.53 -7.72
C ILE A 333 20.31 -12.44 -8.92
N LEU A 334 20.14 -13.75 -8.74
CA LEU A 334 20.45 -14.78 -9.74
C LEU A 334 19.23 -15.25 -10.55
N LYS A 335 18.03 -14.78 -10.21
CA LYS A 335 16.78 -15.14 -10.88
C LYS A 335 16.85 -14.89 -12.40
N SER A 336 16.27 -15.81 -13.16
CA SER A 336 16.12 -15.65 -14.60
C SER A 336 15.25 -14.40 -14.91
N PRO A 337 15.68 -13.53 -15.84
CA PRO A 337 14.88 -12.40 -16.27
C PRO A 337 13.78 -12.80 -17.25
N TYR A 338 13.78 -14.05 -17.74
CA TYR A 338 12.91 -14.51 -18.82
C TYR A 338 11.60 -15.10 -18.32
N ILE A 339 10.56 -14.93 -19.12
CA ILE A 339 9.23 -15.49 -18.89
C ILE A 339 8.97 -16.53 -19.98
N ASN A 340 8.79 -17.79 -19.57
CA ASN A 340 8.38 -18.86 -20.47
C ASN A 340 6.89 -18.71 -20.78
N LEU A 341 6.55 -18.58 -22.07
CA LEU A 341 5.17 -18.40 -22.53
C LEU A 341 4.66 -19.63 -23.27
N ASN A 342 3.45 -20.07 -22.91
CA ASN A 342 2.72 -21.05 -23.70
C ASN A 342 2.26 -20.44 -25.03
N GLU A 343 2.24 -21.25 -26.10
CA GLU A 343 1.88 -20.78 -27.46
C GLU A 343 0.50 -20.11 -27.54
N GLU A 344 -0.43 -20.50 -26.67
CA GLU A 344 -1.79 -19.97 -26.58
C GLU A 344 -1.82 -18.44 -26.35
N TYR A 345 -0.80 -17.88 -25.70
CA TYR A 345 -0.77 -16.45 -25.34
C TYR A 345 -0.03 -15.57 -26.34
N LYS A 346 0.46 -16.14 -27.44
CA LYS A 346 1.18 -15.40 -28.49
C LYS A 346 0.35 -14.27 -29.08
N ASP A 347 -0.96 -14.46 -29.24
CA ASP A 347 -1.87 -13.43 -29.75
C ASP A 347 -2.00 -12.23 -28.79
N TYR A 348 -2.10 -12.48 -27.48
CA TYR A 348 -2.13 -11.41 -26.48
C TYR A 348 -0.82 -10.62 -26.45
N LEU A 349 0.32 -11.31 -26.56
CA LEU A 349 1.63 -10.67 -26.65
C LEU A 349 1.75 -9.76 -27.88
N LEU A 350 1.30 -10.24 -29.05
CA LEU A 350 1.29 -9.45 -30.28
C LEU A 350 0.39 -8.21 -30.17
N LYS A 351 -0.77 -8.35 -29.52
CA LYS A 351 -1.67 -7.22 -29.24
C LYS A 351 -1.04 -6.21 -28.29
N ALA A 352 -0.43 -6.66 -27.19
CA ALA A 352 0.24 -5.77 -26.24
C ALA A 352 1.40 -5.01 -26.90
N THR A 353 2.30 -5.73 -27.58
CA THR A 353 3.47 -5.14 -28.26
C THR A 353 3.09 -4.13 -29.35
N SER A 354 2.10 -4.44 -30.19
CA SER A 354 1.62 -3.51 -31.22
C SER A 354 1.02 -2.23 -30.62
N ILE A 355 0.31 -2.34 -29.50
CA ILE A 355 -0.19 -1.18 -28.78
C ILE A 355 0.96 -0.32 -28.23
N TYR A 356 1.93 -0.93 -27.54
CA TYR A 356 3.05 -0.17 -26.97
C TYR A 356 3.93 0.47 -28.05
N ASP A 357 4.17 -0.21 -29.15
CA ASP A 357 4.90 0.32 -30.30
C ASP A 357 4.17 1.53 -30.91
N SER A 358 2.85 1.42 -31.10
CA SER A 358 2.01 2.52 -31.58
C SER A 358 2.03 3.73 -30.64
N LEU A 359 1.78 3.52 -29.34
CA LEU A 359 1.78 4.60 -28.34
C LEU A 359 3.15 5.26 -28.20
N SER A 360 4.24 4.48 -28.22
CA SER A 360 5.59 5.04 -28.12
C SER A 360 5.98 5.85 -29.36
N THR A 361 5.65 5.36 -30.55
CA THR A 361 6.00 5.99 -31.84
C THR A 361 5.18 7.25 -32.10
N TYR A 362 3.85 7.16 -31.99
CA TYR A 362 2.96 8.26 -32.40
C TYR A 362 2.67 9.25 -31.27
N ASN A 363 2.82 8.84 -30.01
CA ASN A 363 2.48 9.67 -28.85
C ASN A 363 3.69 10.02 -27.98
N ASN A 364 4.90 9.55 -28.34
CA ASN A 364 6.13 9.73 -27.55
C ASN A 364 5.97 9.25 -26.10
N ASP A 365 5.15 8.22 -25.86
CA ASP A 365 4.91 7.70 -24.52
C ASP A 365 6.08 6.84 -24.03
N THR A 366 6.93 7.42 -23.18
CA THR A 366 8.07 6.73 -22.57
C THR A 366 7.66 5.50 -21.77
N LYS A 367 6.47 5.49 -21.17
CA LYS A 367 5.99 4.32 -20.40
C LYS A 367 5.75 3.12 -21.32
N SER A 368 5.04 3.34 -22.42
CA SER A 368 4.86 2.33 -23.47
C SER A 368 6.20 1.87 -24.04
N LEU A 369 7.13 2.80 -24.30
CA LEU A 369 8.44 2.46 -24.82
C LEU A 369 9.26 1.58 -23.84
N LEU A 370 9.19 1.88 -22.54
CA LEU A 370 9.83 1.10 -21.49
C LEU A 370 9.23 -0.32 -21.41
N GLN A 371 7.91 -0.42 -21.50
CA GLN A 371 7.21 -1.70 -21.46
C GLN A 371 7.51 -2.55 -22.70
N LEU A 372 7.60 -1.93 -23.87
CA LEU A 372 8.04 -2.59 -25.10
C LEU A 372 9.47 -3.16 -24.97
N ALA A 373 10.39 -2.41 -24.36
CA ALA A 373 11.75 -2.89 -24.09
C ALA A 373 11.76 -4.09 -23.14
N LYS A 374 10.89 -4.08 -22.11
CA LYS A 374 10.74 -5.20 -21.18
C LYS A 374 10.26 -6.45 -21.90
N ILE A 375 9.23 -6.34 -22.74
CA ILE A 375 8.74 -7.47 -23.53
C ILE A 375 9.83 -7.99 -24.49
N LYS A 376 10.51 -7.08 -25.21
CA LYS A 376 11.60 -7.44 -26.11
C LYS A 376 12.69 -8.24 -25.38
N TYR A 377 13.06 -7.80 -24.18
CA TYR A 377 14.07 -8.50 -23.38
C TYR A 377 13.57 -9.84 -22.82
N GLN A 378 12.53 -9.79 -21.99
CA GLN A 378 12.16 -10.90 -21.11
C GLN A 378 11.36 -11.99 -21.80
N ILE A 379 10.71 -11.68 -22.93
CA ILE A 379 9.81 -12.60 -23.62
C ILE A 379 10.34 -12.92 -25.01
N LEU A 380 10.65 -11.91 -25.81
CA LEU A 380 11.06 -12.11 -27.21
C LEU A 380 12.55 -12.45 -27.36
N ASN A 381 13.33 -12.30 -26.29
CA ASN A 381 14.79 -12.43 -26.30
C ASN A 381 15.49 -11.56 -27.38
N ASP A 382 14.87 -10.43 -27.76
CA ASP A 382 15.44 -9.40 -28.64
C ASP A 382 16.34 -8.48 -27.82
N LEU A 383 17.53 -9.00 -27.49
CA LEU A 383 18.50 -8.34 -26.62
C LEU A 383 19.02 -7.01 -27.20
N ASP A 384 19.27 -6.95 -28.50
CA ASP A 384 19.76 -5.74 -29.17
C ASP A 384 18.66 -4.67 -29.25
N GLY A 385 17.44 -5.06 -29.65
CA GLY A 385 16.31 -4.15 -29.69
C GLY A 385 15.97 -3.58 -28.32
N ALA A 386 15.95 -4.42 -27.28
CA ALA A 386 15.70 -3.98 -25.91
C ALA A 386 16.80 -3.04 -25.39
N GLU A 387 18.09 -3.38 -25.59
CA GLU A 387 19.22 -2.56 -25.12
C GLU A 387 19.21 -1.17 -25.77
N ASN A 388 18.92 -1.09 -27.08
CA ASN A 388 18.84 0.17 -27.80
C ASN A 388 17.75 1.07 -27.22
N ILE A 389 16.59 0.51 -26.90
CA ILE A 389 15.48 1.27 -26.29
C ILE A 389 15.86 1.73 -24.88
N TYR A 390 16.36 0.85 -24.02
CA TYR A 390 16.75 1.24 -22.65
C TYR A 390 17.85 2.31 -22.65
N THR A 391 18.84 2.20 -23.54
CA THR A 391 19.91 3.20 -23.69
C THR A 391 19.35 4.55 -24.14
N THR A 392 18.39 4.54 -25.07
CA THR A 392 17.69 5.75 -25.53
C THR A 392 16.94 6.43 -24.38
N ILE A 393 16.19 5.65 -23.58
CA ILE A 393 15.44 6.17 -22.43
C ILE A 393 16.42 6.72 -21.37
N TYR A 394 17.48 5.99 -21.06
CA TYR A 394 18.50 6.39 -20.07
C TYR A 394 19.15 7.74 -20.41
N ASN A 395 19.46 7.96 -21.70
CA ASN A 395 20.10 9.20 -22.16
C ASN A 395 19.12 10.38 -22.27
N LYS A 396 17.86 10.13 -22.66
CA LYS A 396 16.86 11.18 -22.92
C LYS A 396 16.20 11.73 -21.65
N HIS A 397 16.05 10.92 -20.60
CA HIS A 397 15.24 11.27 -19.44
C HIS A 397 16.06 11.56 -18.17
N GLN A 398 15.72 12.65 -17.48
CA GLN A 398 16.36 13.04 -16.22
C GLN A 398 15.78 12.33 -14.97
N SER A 399 14.66 11.61 -15.13
CA SER A 399 14.02 10.88 -14.02
C SER A 399 14.96 9.84 -13.43
N LYS A 400 15.25 9.95 -12.13
CA LYS A 400 16.12 9.00 -11.41
C LYS A 400 15.59 7.57 -11.51
N ASP A 401 14.28 7.38 -11.41
CA ASP A 401 13.68 6.05 -11.42
C ASP A 401 13.77 5.38 -12.80
N TYR A 402 13.46 6.10 -13.89
CA TYR A 402 13.64 5.56 -15.23
C TYR A 402 15.10 5.24 -15.54
N ARG A 403 16.04 6.12 -15.15
CA ARG A 403 17.47 5.86 -15.33
C ARG A 403 17.92 4.63 -14.55
N ARG A 404 17.44 4.46 -13.32
CA ARG A 404 17.72 3.27 -12.49
C ARG A 404 17.23 1.98 -13.16
N GLN A 405 15.96 1.95 -13.58
CA GLN A 405 15.37 0.79 -14.25
C GLN A 405 16.10 0.46 -15.57
N CYS A 406 16.39 1.47 -16.39
CA CYS A 406 17.11 1.26 -17.64
C CYS A 406 18.54 0.74 -17.40
N LEU A 407 19.27 1.32 -16.45
CA LEU A 407 20.62 0.89 -16.12
C LEU A 407 20.65 -0.57 -15.64
N HIS A 408 19.71 -0.95 -14.76
CA HIS A 408 19.53 -2.32 -14.32
C HIS A 408 19.39 -3.29 -15.50
N ASN A 409 18.47 -2.98 -16.42
CA ASN A 409 18.17 -3.85 -17.56
C ASN A 409 19.28 -3.86 -18.61
N ILE A 410 19.96 -2.74 -18.87
CA ILE A 410 21.12 -2.70 -19.77
C ILE A 410 22.19 -3.67 -19.27
N ILE A 411 22.52 -3.64 -17.98
CA ILE A 411 23.53 -4.54 -17.40
C ILE A 411 23.09 -6.01 -17.54
N ASP A 412 21.85 -6.31 -17.16
CA ASP A 412 21.32 -7.68 -17.26
C ASP A 412 21.28 -8.18 -18.69
N ILE A 413 20.92 -7.35 -19.67
CA ILE A 413 20.99 -7.71 -21.10
C ILE A 413 22.41 -8.07 -21.53
N ASN A 414 23.43 -7.34 -21.07
CA ASN A 414 24.82 -7.67 -21.43
C ASN A 414 25.29 -8.99 -20.80
N LEU A 415 24.83 -9.30 -19.59
CA LEU A 415 25.05 -10.60 -18.98
C LEU A 415 24.34 -11.70 -19.79
N SER A 416 23.10 -11.47 -20.20
CA SER A 416 22.33 -12.38 -21.06
C SER A 416 22.97 -12.62 -22.44
N LYS A 417 23.71 -11.63 -22.98
CA LYS A 417 24.48 -11.78 -24.23
C LYS A 417 25.72 -12.66 -24.10
N GLY A 418 26.13 -13.04 -22.89
CA GLY A 418 27.34 -13.84 -22.68
C GLY A 418 28.62 -13.02 -22.45
N ASN A 419 28.54 -11.70 -22.25
CA ASN A 419 29.73 -10.84 -22.14
C ASN A 419 29.85 -10.20 -20.74
N ILE A 420 30.49 -10.94 -19.83
CA ILE A 420 30.71 -10.52 -18.44
C ILE A 420 31.63 -9.30 -18.37
N GLU A 421 32.74 -9.30 -19.11
CA GLU A 421 33.71 -8.21 -19.12
C GLU A 421 33.09 -6.88 -19.56
N ASN A 422 32.33 -6.89 -20.66
CA ASN A 422 31.61 -5.70 -21.12
C ASN A 422 30.57 -5.23 -20.09
N SER A 423 29.91 -6.15 -19.41
CA SER A 423 28.97 -5.82 -18.32
C SER A 423 29.67 -5.08 -17.19
N LEU A 424 30.83 -5.57 -16.73
CA LEU A 424 31.65 -4.92 -15.71
C LEU A 424 32.19 -3.55 -16.17
N ASN A 425 32.64 -3.45 -17.42
CA ASN A 425 33.10 -2.18 -18.01
C ASN A 425 31.97 -1.15 -18.06
N LYS A 426 30.76 -1.55 -18.46
CA LYS A 426 29.57 -0.69 -18.43
C LYS A 426 29.25 -0.24 -17.01
N ILE A 427 29.21 -1.16 -16.05
CA ILE A 427 28.99 -0.83 -14.64
C ILE A 427 29.97 0.26 -14.18
N ASN A 428 31.27 0.09 -14.44
CA ASN A 428 32.30 1.04 -14.03
C ASN A 428 32.12 2.40 -14.72
N LYS A 429 31.79 2.42 -16.02
CA LYS A 429 31.53 3.66 -16.77
C LYS A 429 30.37 4.47 -16.20
N TYR A 430 29.35 3.83 -15.64
CA TYR A 430 28.20 4.53 -15.08
C TYR A 430 28.45 5.12 -13.70
N GLN A 431 29.57 4.84 -13.01
CA GLN A 431 29.77 5.22 -11.61
C GLN A 431 29.89 6.74 -11.37
N ASP A 432 30.30 7.52 -12.37
CA ASP A 432 30.56 8.95 -12.20
C ASP A 432 29.25 9.75 -11.99
N ASN A 433 29.21 10.57 -10.93
CA ASN A 433 28.09 11.47 -10.58
C ASN A 433 26.74 10.80 -10.28
N LEU A 434 26.73 9.53 -9.84
CA LEU A 434 25.50 8.84 -9.42
C LEU A 434 25.11 9.14 -7.96
N SER A 435 23.79 9.11 -7.69
CA SER A 435 23.28 9.09 -6.32
C SER A 435 23.64 7.79 -5.61
N LYS A 436 23.71 7.81 -4.27
CA LYS A 436 24.00 6.63 -3.43
C LYS A 436 23.18 5.39 -3.81
N ASP A 437 21.87 5.54 -3.96
CA ASP A 437 20.97 4.42 -4.32
C ASP A 437 21.35 3.72 -5.65
N LEU A 438 21.89 4.48 -6.61
CA LEU A 438 22.34 3.94 -7.89
C LEU A 438 23.70 3.25 -7.75
N LEU A 439 24.57 3.73 -6.85
CA LEU A 439 25.83 3.07 -6.53
C LEU A 439 25.58 1.73 -5.82
N ASP A 440 24.63 1.67 -4.89
CA ASP A 440 24.26 0.42 -4.20
C ASP A 440 23.69 -0.61 -5.20
N LEU A 441 22.84 -0.18 -6.15
CA LEU A 441 22.40 -1.03 -7.26
C LEU A 441 23.58 -1.56 -8.10
N LEU A 442 24.54 -0.71 -8.44
CA LEU A 442 25.71 -1.11 -9.22
C LEU A 442 26.58 -2.12 -8.45
N ASP A 443 26.76 -1.96 -7.15
CA ASP A 443 27.48 -2.94 -6.33
C ASP A 443 26.77 -4.30 -6.32
N ILE A 444 25.43 -4.33 -6.22
CA ILE A 444 24.65 -5.58 -6.36
C ILE A 444 24.84 -6.21 -7.75
N LYS A 445 24.85 -5.41 -8.81
CA LYS A 445 25.12 -5.90 -10.17
C LYS A 445 26.56 -6.41 -10.34
N LYS A 446 27.53 -5.85 -9.62
CA LYS A 446 28.90 -6.40 -9.56
C LYS A 446 28.92 -7.77 -8.92
N ILE A 447 28.21 -7.98 -7.81
CA ILE A 447 28.08 -9.31 -7.17
C ILE A 447 27.57 -10.33 -8.20
N LYS A 448 26.48 -10.00 -8.92
CA LYS A 448 25.93 -10.86 -9.98
C LYS A 448 26.93 -11.17 -11.10
N ALA A 449 27.65 -10.15 -11.59
CA ALA A 449 28.64 -10.34 -12.65
C ALA A 449 29.83 -11.18 -12.18
N TYR A 450 30.38 -10.91 -10.99
CA TYR A 450 31.50 -11.69 -10.43
C TYR A 450 31.10 -13.10 -10.02
N PHE A 451 29.84 -13.35 -9.69
CA PHE A 451 29.30 -14.70 -9.52
C PHE A 451 29.49 -15.51 -10.81
N TYR A 452 29.02 -14.99 -11.95
CA TYR A 452 29.17 -15.66 -13.24
C TYR A 452 30.63 -15.75 -13.74
N ASP A 453 31.48 -14.80 -13.35
CA ASP A 453 32.93 -14.81 -13.64
C ASP A 453 33.70 -15.82 -12.78
N THR A 454 33.08 -16.33 -11.70
CA THR A 454 33.78 -17.08 -10.64
C THR A 454 34.91 -16.27 -9.99
N ASN A 455 34.78 -14.94 -9.95
CA ASN A 455 35.78 -14.06 -9.34
C ASN A 455 35.54 -13.94 -7.83
N ARG A 456 36.02 -14.94 -7.09
CA ARG A 456 35.82 -15.13 -5.64
C ARG A 456 36.15 -13.89 -4.82
N ASP A 457 37.34 -13.32 -5.00
CA ASP A 457 37.81 -12.21 -4.18
C ASP A 457 36.94 -10.96 -4.36
N SER A 458 36.61 -10.64 -5.62
CA SER A 458 35.76 -9.49 -5.94
C SER A 458 34.33 -9.71 -5.45
N LEU A 459 33.78 -10.91 -5.65
CA LEU A 459 32.45 -11.27 -5.15
C LEU A 459 32.38 -11.12 -3.62
N ILE A 460 33.33 -11.69 -2.89
CA ILE A 460 33.35 -11.61 -1.42
C ILE A 460 33.47 -10.15 -0.96
N TYR A 461 34.33 -9.37 -1.60
CA TYR A 461 34.50 -7.95 -1.28
C TYR A 461 33.20 -7.16 -1.47
N TYR A 462 32.57 -7.25 -2.63
CA TYR A 462 31.36 -6.48 -2.94
C TYR A 462 30.16 -6.96 -2.11
N SER A 463 30.00 -8.26 -1.88
CA SER A 463 28.95 -8.78 -1.01
C SER A 463 29.09 -8.27 0.42
N LYS A 464 30.30 -8.29 1.01
CA LYS A 464 30.55 -7.68 2.33
C LYS A 464 30.29 -6.18 2.35
N LYS A 465 30.64 -5.48 1.27
CA LYS A 465 30.40 -4.03 1.14
C LYS A 465 28.90 -3.73 1.19
N VAL A 466 28.10 -4.45 0.42
CA VAL A 466 26.63 -4.27 0.38
C VAL A 466 25.99 -4.67 1.72
N LEU A 467 26.36 -5.80 2.32
CA LEU A 467 25.80 -6.24 3.60
C LEU A 467 26.08 -5.28 4.77
N LYS A 468 27.11 -4.43 4.67
CA LYS A 468 27.39 -3.38 5.68
C LYS A 468 26.43 -2.20 5.58
N SER A 469 25.90 -1.90 4.40
CA SER A 469 24.99 -0.78 4.18
C SER A 469 23.51 -1.19 4.14
N LEU A 470 23.23 -2.44 3.76
CA LEU A 470 21.90 -2.98 3.61
C LEU A 470 21.27 -3.34 4.97
N SER A 471 19.98 -3.02 5.14
CA SER A 471 19.23 -3.46 6.33
C SER A 471 19.10 -4.98 6.36
N ARG A 472 19.10 -5.57 7.57
CA ARG A 472 18.89 -7.01 7.76
C ARG A 472 17.48 -7.48 7.34
N ASP A 473 16.50 -6.58 7.42
CA ASP A 473 15.12 -6.85 7.00
C ASP A 473 14.93 -6.62 5.48
N HIS A 474 15.98 -6.25 4.75
CA HIS A 474 15.90 -6.05 3.31
C HIS A 474 15.83 -7.40 2.59
N THR A 475 14.97 -7.51 1.57
CA THR A 475 14.71 -8.76 0.84
C THR A 475 15.99 -9.41 0.28
N LEU A 476 16.89 -8.60 -0.29
CA LEU A 476 18.18 -9.07 -0.83
C LEU A 476 19.23 -9.47 0.21
N TYR A 477 19.00 -9.26 1.51
CA TYR A 477 20.04 -9.52 2.52
C TYR A 477 20.41 -11.00 2.58
N ASN A 478 19.40 -11.88 2.64
CA ASN A 478 19.60 -13.32 2.64
C ASN A 478 20.13 -13.82 1.30
N ASP A 479 19.65 -13.30 0.18
CA ASP A 479 20.16 -13.65 -1.16
C ASP A 479 21.68 -13.42 -1.31
N ILE A 480 22.20 -12.34 -0.73
CA ILE A 480 23.64 -12.05 -0.74
C ILE A 480 24.41 -12.99 0.20
N LEU A 481 23.81 -13.35 1.34
CA LEU A 481 24.39 -14.33 2.25
C LEU A 481 24.46 -15.72 1.62
N ASP A 482 23.43 -16.14 0.89
CA ASP A 482 23.40 -17.43 0.20
C ASP A 482 24.51 -17.52 -0.86
N ILE A 483 24.66 -16.45 -1.65
CA ILE A 483 25.77 -16.31 -2.60
C ILE A 483 27.13 -16.38 -1.87
N LEU A 484 27.29 -15.67 -0.76
CA LEU A 484 28.53 -15.69 0.01
C LEU A 484 28.84 -17.07 0.60
N ASN A 485 27.83 -17.74 1.16
CA ASN A 485 27.96 -19.05 1.78
C ASN A 485 28.40 -20.09 0.75
N LEU A 486 27.86 -20.04 -0.48
CA LEU A 486 28.31 -20.88 -1.58
C LEU A 486 29.83 -20.74 -1.81
N PHE A 487 30.32 -19.49 -1.87
CA PHE A 487 31.75 -19.25 -2.07
C PHE A 487 32.59 -19.52 -0.81
N TYR A 488 32.05 -19.53 0.40
CA TYR A 488 32.83 -19.91 1.58
C TYR A 488 32.96 -21.41 1.77
N ASN A 489 31.91 -22.16 1.45
CA ASN A 489 31.82 -23.59 1.76
C ASN A 489 32.46 -24.47 0.69
N TYR A 490 32.58 -23.97 -0.54
CA TYR A 490 33.05 -24.77 -1.67
C TYR A 490 34.21 -24.09 -2.40
N LYS A 491 35.09 -24.90 -2.99
CA LYS A 491 36.19 -24.45 -3.85
C LYS A 491 35.70 -24.12 -5.26
N ASP A 492 36.47 -23.32 -5.99
CA ASP A 492 36.09 -22.88 -7.34
C ASP A 492 35.90 -24.06 -8.31
N ASP A 493 36.73 -25.11 -8.22
CA ASP A 493 36.61 -26.32 -9.05
C ASP A 493 35.35 -27.13 -8.75
N GLU A 494 34.89 -27.11 -7.50
CA GLU A 494 33.65 -27.80 -7.06
C GLU A 494 32.40 -27.09 -7.62
N ILE A 495 32.37 -25.76 -7.65
CA ILE A 495 31.17 -24.97 -8.03
C ILE A 495 31.17 -24.44 -9.48
N LYS A 496 32.29 -24.52 -10.21
CA LYS A 496 32.42 -23.93 -11.56
C LYS A 496 31.34 -24.42 -12.53
N LYS A 497 31.02 -25.72 -12.53
CA LYS A 497 29.95 -26.28 -13.38
C LYS A 497 28.58 -25.73 -12.99
N TYR A 498 28.30 -25.66 -11.69
CA TYR A 498 27.04 -25.13 -11.16
C TYR A 498 26.86 -23.65 -11.52
N ILE A 499 27.89 -22.82 -11.32
CA ILE A 499 27.88 -21.40 -11.72
C ILE A 499 27.66 -21.26 -13.23
N ASN A 500 28.29 -22.10 -14.05
CA ASN A 500 28.09 -22.10 -15.50
C ASN A 500 26.63 -22.44 -15.86
N ALA A 501 26.01 -23.42 -15.19
CA ALA A 501 24.59 -23.71 -15.37
C ALA A 501 23.71 -22.50 -15.02
N LYS A 502 23.94 -21.85 -13.87
CA LYS A 502 23.26 -20.60 -13.51
C LYS A 502 23.45 -19.50 -14.57
N TYR A 503 24.64 -19.42 -15.16
CA TYR A 503 24.89 -18.45 -16.23
C TYR A 503 24.12 -18.78 -17.51
N LYS A 504 23.96 -20.06 -17.85
CA LYS A 504 23.10 -20.49 -18.97
C LYS A 504 21.63 -20.10 -18.77
N ILE A 505 21.13 -20.17 -17.53
CA ILE A 505 19.78 -19.68 -17.19
C ILE A 505 19.66 -18.17 -17.47
N MET A 506 20.68 -17.38 -17.10
CA MET A 506 20.76 -15.94 -17.39
C MET A 506 20.81 -15.62 -18.90
N GLN A 507 21.21 -16.58 -19.74
CA GLN A 507 21.29 -16.47 -21.20
C GLN A 507 20.04 -17.01 -21.92
N ASN A 508 18.99 -17.37 -21.19
CA ASN A 508 17.81 -18.07 -21.70
C ASN A 508 18.11 -19.47 -22.30
N LYS A 509 19.16 -20.14 -21.81
CA LYS A 509 19.57 -21.48 -22.25
C LYS A 509 19.30 -22.50 -21.15
N GLN A 510 18.03 -22.68 -20.83
CA GLN A 510 17.63 -23.50 -19.68
C GLN A 510 17.93 -24.99 -19.91
N ASP A 511 17.75 -25.51 -21.13
CA ASP A 511 18.11 -26.90 -21.45
C ASP A 511 19.62 -27.15 -21.28
N ASP A 512 20.47 -26.23 -21.74
CA ASP A 512 21.93 -26.29 -21.50
C ASP A 512 22.23 -26.30 -20.00
N ALA A 513 21.51 -25.49 -19.21
CA ALA A 513 21.70 -25.41 -17.77
C ALA A 513 21.37 -26.75 -17.09
N VAL A 514 20.21 -27.35 -17.42
CA VAL A 514 19.78 -28.67 -16.92
C VAL A 514 20.84 -29.73 -17.25
N ASN A 515 21.29 -29.77 -18.51
CA ASN A 515 22.32 -30.71 -18.95
C ASN A 515 23.64 -30.53 -18.17
N ILE A 516 24.06 -29.29 -17.87
CA ILE A 516 25.27 -29.04 -17.10
C ILE A 516 25.10 -29.51 -15.64
N LEU A 517 23.96 -29.22 -15.00
CA LEU A 517 23.68 -29.62 -13.61
C LEU A 517 23.73 -31.14 -13.45
N GLU A 518 23.18 -31.88 -14.41
CA GLU A 518 23.20 -33.35 -14.42
C GLU A 518 24.61 -33.95 -14.53
N THR A 519 25.57 -33.21 -15.09
CA THR A 519 26.97 -33.68 -15.23
C THR A 519 27.82 -33.48 -13.98
N ILE A 520 27.26 -32.93 -12.91
CA ILE A 520 27.93 -32.81 -11.61
C ILE A 520 27.95 -34.19 -10.97
N ASN A 521 29.12 -34.65 -10.57
CA ASN A 521 29.32 -36.02 -10.08
C ASN A 521 28.82 -36.18 -8.64
N LYS A 522 28.47 -37.41 -8.25
CA LYS A 522 27.97 -37.75 -6.90
C LYS A 522 28.95 -37.44 -5.76
N ASP A 523 30.25 -37.46 -6.04
CA ASP A 523 31.31 -37.14 -5.08
C ASP A 523 31.52 -35.63 -4.88
N ASN A 524 30.89 -34.79 -5.71
CA ASN A 524 30.94 -33.34 -5.56
C ASN A 524 29.97 -32.89 -4.44
N PRO A 525 30.42 -32.06 -3.48
CA PRO A 525 29.57 -31.55 -2.40
C PRO A 525 28.29 -30.81 -2.85
N ILE A 526 28.27 -30.23 -4.06
CA ILE A 526 27.08 -29.52 -4.58
C ILE A 526 26.11 -30.44 -5.33
N TYR A 527 26.39 -31.74 -5.39
CA TYR A 527 25.61 -32.70 -6.18
C TYR A 527 24.11 -32.61 -5.88
N SER A 528 23.70 -32.79 -4.62
CA SER A 528 22.28 -32.82 -4.24
C SER A 528 21.54 -31.53 -4.62
N LEU A 529 22.14 -30.37 -4.36
CA LEU A 529 21.59 -29.07 -4.77
C LEU A 529 21.45 -29.00 -6.30
N ALA A 530 22.48 -29.38 -7.05
CA ALA A 530 22.44 -29.35 -8.50
C ALA A 530 21.33 -30.25 -9.08
N GLN A 531 21.12 -31.42 -8.47
CA GLN A 531 20.05 -32.33 -8.89
C GLN A 531 18.67 -31.79 -8.54
N PHE A 532 18.48 -31.25 -7.34
CA PHE A 532 17.24 -30.56 -6.97
C PHE A 532 16.89 -29.45 -7.98
N GLU A 533 17.84 -28.58 -8.30
CA GLU A 533 17.61 -27.49 -9.25
C GLU A 533 17.35 -27.98 -10.67
N SER A 534 17.99 -29.06 -11.11
CA SER A 534 17.72 -29.69 -12.41
C SER A 534 16.28 -30.18 -12.50
N ILE A 535 15.78 -30.85 -11.46
CA ILE A 535 14.38 -31.31 -11.37
C ILE A 535 13.43 -30.12 -11.35
N TYR A 536 13.75 -29.10 -10.55
CA TYR A 536 12.94 -27.89 -10.44
C TYR A 536 12.81 -27.18 -11.80
N LEU A 537 13.92 -27.03 -12.53
CA LEU A 537 13.95 -26.44 -13.87
C LEU A 537 13.10 -27.24 -14.86
N ASP A 538 13.23 -28.57 -14.88
CA ASP A 538 12.37 -29.42 -15.72
C ASP A 538 10.89 -29.24 -15.38
N ALA A 539 10.56 -29.16 -14.10
CA ALA A 539 9.19 -28.95 -13.65
C ALA A 539 8.65 -27.62 -14.17
N ILE A 540 9.33 -26.49 -13.96
CA ILE A 540 8.82 -25.19 -14.41
C ILE A 540 8.86 -24.99 -15.94
N ASN A 541 9.60 -25.84 -16.66
CA ASN A 541 9.74 -25.77 -18.12
C ASN A 541 8.76 -26.67 -18.89
N GLY A 542 7.87 -27.38 -18.19
CA GLY A 542 6.91 -28.27 -18.84
C GLY A 542 7.38 -29.71 -19.01
N ASN A 543 8.63 -30.03 -18.62
CA ASN A 543 9.21 -31.37 -18.72
C ASN A 543 8.80 -32.26 -17.52
N TYR A 544 7.52 -32.23 -17.14
CA TYR A 544 7.04 -32.80 -15.88
C TYR A 544 7.32 -34.30 -15.73
N GLN A 545 7.24 -35.07 -16.82
CA GLN A 545 7.54 -36.51 -16.79
C GLN A 545 9.01 -36.78 -16.49
N ASN A 546 9.91 -35.94 -17.01
CA ASN A 546 11.34 -36.04 -16.71
C ASN A 546 11.60 -35.68 -15.26
N ALA A 547 11.02 -34.56 -14.78
CA ALA A 547 11.10 -34.15 -13.39
C ALA A 547 10.65 -35.26 -12.43
N LEU A 548 9.48 -35.86 -12.65
CA LEU A 548 8.95 -36.95 -11.81
C LEU A 548 9.77 -38.25 -11.89
N THR A 549 10.34 -38.55 -13.06
CA THR A 549 11.24 -39.71 -13.20
C THR A 549 12.50 -39.50 -12.36
N LYS A 550 13.04 -38.28 -12.39
CA LYS A 550 14.19 -37.89 -11.56
C LYS A 550 13.84 -37.90 -10.08
N THR A 551 12.74 -37.30 -9.62
CA THR A 551 12.36 -37.33 -8.19
C THR A 551 12.31 -38.77 -7.69
N THR A 552 11.67 -39.67 -8.44
CA THR A 552 11.57 -41.10 -8.08
C THR A 552 12.94 -41.77 -7.96
N TYR A 553 13.88 -41.45 -8.85
CA TYR A 553 15.25 -41.95 -8.79
C TYR A 553 15.98 -41.42 -7.55
N PHE A 554 15.90 -40.11 -7.31
CA PHE A 554 16.59 -39.42 -6.23
C PHE A 554 16.11 -39.81 -4.84
N ILE A 555 14.79 -39.95 -4.65
CA ILE A 555 14.20 -40.35 -3.36
C ILE A 555 14.65 -41.76 -2.94
N LYS A 556 14.93 -42.63 -3.91
CA LYS A 556 15.39 -44.02 -3.69
C LYS A 556 16.90 -44.14 -3.50
N ASP A 557 17.69 -43.12 -3.81
CA ASP A 557 19.14 -43.16 -3.61
C ASP A 557 19.46 -42.99 -2.12
N VAL A 558 20.08 -44.02 -1.53
CA VAL A 558 20.44 -44.04 -0.09
C VAL A 558 21.59 -43.07 0.22
N ASN A 559 22.32 -42.61 -0.79
CA ASN A 559 23.47 -41.72 -0.63
C ASN A 559 23.10 -40.23 -0.65
N ILE A 560 21.81 -39.91 -0.71
CA ILE A 560 21.30 -38.53 -0.81
C ILE A 560 20.45 -38.27 0.42
N ASP A 561 21.08 -37.70 1.44
CA ASP A 561 20.40 -37.27 2.67
C ASP A 561 20.06 -35.77 2.57
N ASP A 562 21.02 -34.96 2.12
CA ASP A 562 20.82 -33.53 1.88
C ASP A 562 19.87 -33.30 0.68
N TYR A 563 18.87 -32.42 0.83
CA TYR A 563 17.81 -32.09 -0.15
C TYR A 563 16.75 -33.17 -0.43
N LYS A 564 16.77 -34.31 0.28
CA LYS A 564 15.73 -35.34 0.10
C LYS A 564 14.33 -34.84 0.46
N GLU A 565 14.23 -34.09 1.56
CA GLU A 565 13.02 -33.40 1.99
C GLU A 565 12.48 -32.52 0.85
N ASP A 566 13.34 -31.68 0.30
CA ASP A 566 13.03 -30.71 -0.75
C ASP A 566 12.55 -31.36 -2.05
N ILE A 567 13.13 -32.49 -2.43
CA ILE A 567 12.75 -33.25 -3.64
C ILE A 567 11.35 -33.88 -3.47
N ILE A 568 11.03 -34.41 -2.28
CA ILE A 568 9.69 -34.96 -2.00
C ILE A 568 8.65 -33.84 -2.02
N LEU A 569 8.99 -32.67 -1.45
CA LEU A 569 8.15 -31.49 -1.47
C LEU A 569 7.86 -31.03 -2.90
N LEU A 570 8.90 -30.96 -3.74
CA LEU A 570 8.77 -30.63 -5.16
C LEU A 570 7.89 -31.64 -5.91
N GLU A 571 8.01 -32.94 -5.62
CA GLU A 571 7.12 -33.96 -6.20
C GLU A 571 5.65 -33.68 -5.84
N ALA A 572 5.37 -33.38 -4.57
CA ALA A 572 4.02 -33.06 -4.12
C ALA A 572 3.47 -31.81 -4.85
N GLU A 573 4.26 -30.76 -4.98
CA GLU A 573 3.86 -29.52 -5.64
C GLU A 573 3.66 -29.67 -7.16
N ILE A 574 4.44 -30.53 -7.82
CA ILE A 574 4.20 -30.90 -9.23
C ILE A 574 2.82 -31.56 -9.35
N TYR A 575 2.46 -32.48 -8.46
CA TYR A 575 1.13 -33.09 -8.50
C TYR A 575 0.01 -32.10 -8.16
N ASP A 576 0.22 -31.23 -7.17
CA ASP A 576 -0.79 -30.29 -6.69
C ASP A 576 -1.06 -29.15 -7.68
N TYR A 577 -0.01 -28.39 -8.03
CA TYR A 577 -0.14 -27.12 -8.74
C TYR A 577 0.01 -27.23 -10.25
N ILE A 578 0.72 -28.25 -10.75
CA ILE A 578 0.96 -28.42 -12.18
C ILE A 578 -0.01 -29.44 -12.78
N LEU A 579 -0.03 -30.65 -12.24
CA LEU A 579 -0.83 -31.75 -12.78
C LEU A 579 -2.27 -31.77 -12.25
N LEU A 580 -2.59 -30.94 -11.25
CA LEU A 580 -3.89 -30.84 -10.60
C LEU A 580 -4.42 -32.19 -10.08
N ASN A 581 -3.50 -33.10 -9.71
CA ASN A 581 -3.81 -34.38 -9.11
C ASN A 581 -3.72 -34.25 -7.58
N HIS A 582 -4.73 -33.57 -7.01
CA HIS A 582 -4.79 -33.25 -5.59
C HIS A 582 -4.79 -34.49 -4.69
N SER A 583 -5.37 -35.61 -5.14
CA SER A 583 -5.36 -36.86 -4.37
C SER A 583 -3.93 -37.36 -4.17
N LYS A 584 -3.15 -37.46 -5.26
CA LYS A 584 -1.77 -37.93 -5.17
C LYS A 584 -0.88 -36.93 -4.42
N ALA A 585 -1.11 -35.64 -4.61
CA ALA A 585 -0.41 -34.61 -3.84
C ALA A 585 -0.66 -34.76 -2.34
N ALA A 586 -1.92 -34.99 -1.92
CA ALA A 586 -2.27 -35.19 -0.52
C ALA A 586 -1.58 -36.41 0.09
N ASP A 587 -1.51 -37.53 -0.64
CA ASP A 587 -0.79 -38.72 -0.17
C ASP A 587 0.70 -38.44 0.07
N ILE A 588 1.34 -37.70 -0.85
CA ILE A 588 2.76 -37.33 -0.73
C ILE A 588 2.97 -36.35 0.43
N TYR A 589 2.11 -35.34 0.58
CA TYR A 589 2.16 -34.39 1.69
C TYR A 589 1.97 -35.08 3.06
N LEU A 590 1.05 -36.04 3.17
CA LEU A 590 0.86 -36.79 4.41
C LEU A 590 2.10 -37.63 4.75
N ASN A 591 2.62 -38.36 3.76
CA ASN A 591 3.86 -39.11 3.93
C ASN A 591 5.06 -38.20 4.27
N PHE A 592 5.11 -36.99 3.71
CA PHE A 592 6.12 -35.99 4.07
C PHE A 592 6.05 -35.61 5.54
N LEU A 593 4.86 -35.33 6.08
CA LEU A 593 4.69 -34.95 7.49
C LEU A 593 5.09 -36.08 8.45
N ASP A 594 4.89 -37.34 8.04
CA ASP A 594 5.31 -38.51 8.81
C ASP A 594 6.84 -38.70 8.79
N LEU A 595 7.48 -38.43 7.66
CA LEU A 595 8.94 -38.58 7.49
C LEU A 595 9.73 -37.40 8.07
N PHE A 596 9.20 -36.18 8.01
CA PHE A 596 9.87 -34.93 8.40
C PHE A 596 9.01 -34.09 9.36
N PRO A 597 8.74 -34.58 10.58
CA PRO A 597 7.88 -33.88 11.54
C PRO A 597 8.45 -32.54 12.03
N GLU A 598 9.76 -32.34 11.92
CA GLU A 598 10.47 -31.12 12.32
C GLU A 598 10.76 -30.17 11.14
N SER A 599 10.20 -30.46 9.95
CA SER A 599 10.38 -29.63 8.76
C SER A 599 9.89 -28.20 8.99
N ILE A 600 10.62 -27.21 8.47
CA ILE A 600 10.18 -25.81 8.45
C ILE A 600 8.91 -25.60 7.61
N TYR A 601 8.57 -26.55 6.74
CA TYR A 601 7.40 -26.51 5.86
C TYR A 601 6.16 -27.19 6.47
N TYR A 602 6.29 -27.81 7.65
CA TYR A 602 5.25 -28.64 8.28
C TYR A 602 3.89 -27.93 8.38
N ASP A 603 3.87 -26.70 8.91
CA ASP A 603 2.62 -25.95 9.09
C ASP A 603 2.01 -25.50 7.75
N SER A 604 2.84 -25.09 6.79
CA SER A 604 2.39 -24.71 5.43
C SER A 604 1.70 -25.88 4.73
N ILE A 605 2.29 -27.08 4.83
CA ILE A 605 1.72 -28.30 4.24
C ILE A 605 0.41 -28.68 4.93
N ARG A 606 0.32 -28.57 6.26
CA ARG A 606 -0.95 -28.83 6.98
C ARG A 606 -2.06 -27.87 6.60
N LEU A 607 -1.74 -26.59 6.36
CA LEU A 607 -2.71 -25.63 5.85
C LEU A 607 -3.18 -26.01 4.44
N ARG A 608 -2.25 -26.35 3.55
CA ARG A 608 -2.59 -26.78 2.19
C ARG A 608 -3.45 -28.04 2.17
N LEU A 609 -3.13 -29.05 2.98
CA LEU A 609 -3.93 -30.27 3.13
C LEU A 609 -5.37 -30.00 3.56
N ARG A 610 -5.61 -28.96 4.39
CA ARG A 610 -6.98 -28.56 4.76
C ARG A 610 -7.74 -27.95 3.58
N GLU A 611 -7.06 -27.18 2.73
CA GLU A 611 -7.65 -26.62 1.51
C GLU A 611 -7.98 -27.72 0.49
N LEU A 612 -7.15 -28.75 0.39
CA LEU A 612 -7.42 -29.89 -0.50
C LEU A 612 -8.58 -30.77 -0.02
N ALA A 613 -8.94 -30.68 1.28
CA ALA A 613 -10.02 -31.45 1.89
C ALA A 613 -11.35 -30.68 1.99
N SER A 614 -11.36 -29.37 1.72
CA SER A 614 -12.54 -28.50 1.71
C SER A 614 -13.13 -28.37 0.32
#